data_AF-A0A9P6DCG3-F1
#
_entry.id   AF-A0A9P6DCG3-F1
#
_cell.length_a   1.000
_cell.length_b   1.000
_cell.length_c   1.000
_cell.angle_alpha   90.00
_cell.angle_beta   90.00
_cell.angle_gamma   90.00
#
_symmetry.space_group_name_H-M   'P 1'
#
loop_
_entity.id
_entity.type
_entity.pdbx_description
1 polymer ?
#
loop_
_entity_poly.entity_id
_entity_poly.type
_entity_poly.pdbx_seq_one_letter_code
_entity_poly.pdbx_strand_id
1 'polypeptide(L)'
;LTREAIEHSHVKCTAFRYDYGIQYTARQTVFVDKSSFDHRTSVQGKAWAILGQRATRSAFFVQGQRCVSTLILRGSFMTVLFMEFIKGLLDKMEPFPGPNSVIVMDNARIHKNPELTELIEQ
;
A
#
# COMPACT_ATOMS: atom_id res chain seq x y z
N LEU A 1 -15.92 17.41 -3.33
CA LEU A 1 -16.89 16.33 -3.58
C LEU A 1 -16.09 15.04 -3.77
N THR A 2 -15.86 14.31 -2.70
CA THR A 2 -15.23 12.98 -2.73
C THR A 2 -16.17 12.08 -3.53
N ARG A 3 -15.73 11.61 -4.70
CA ARG A 3 -16.44 10.56 -5.41
C ARG A 3 -16.41 9.32 -4.53
N GLU A 4 -17.54 8.94 -3.96
CA GLU A 4 -17.66 7.60 -3.39
C GLU A 4 -17.35 6.58 -4.48
N ALA A 5 -16.54 5.57 -4.15
CA ALA A 5 -16.28 4.49 -5.08
C ALA A 5 -17.62 3.84 -5.43
N ILE A 6 -17.89 3.65 -6.73
CA ILE A 6 -19.15 3.05 -7.22
C ILE A 6 -19.39 1.67 -6.57
N GLU A 7 -18.32 0.97 -6.19
CA GLU A 7 -18.36 -0.35 -5.57
C GLU A 7 -18.49 -0.32 -4.03
N HIS A 8 -18.51 0.86 -3.40
CA HIS A 8 -18.56 0.98 -1.95
C HIS A 8 -19.89 0.42 -1.40
N SER A 9 -19.78 -0.57 -0.51
CA SER A 9 -20.92 -1.21 0.12
C SER A 9 -20.63 -1.45 1.59
N HIS A 10 -21.39 -0.78 2.46
CA HIS A 10 -21.24 -0.93 3.91
C HIS A 10 -21.44 -2.39 4.34
N VAL A 11 -22.35 -3.12 3.69
CA VAL A 11 -22.60 -4.54 3.95
C VAL A 11 -21.35 -5.38 3.66
N LYS A 12 -20.71 -5.19 2.49
CA LYS A 12 -19.47 -5.89 2.13
C LYS A 12 -18.33 -5.53 3.09
N CYS A 13 -18.22 -4.26 3.49
CA CYS A 13 -17.21 -3.82 4.44
C CYS A 13 -17.41 -4.44 5.83
N THR A 14 -18.64 -4.51 6.33
CA THR A 14 -18.95 -5.14 7.62
C THR A 14 -18.67 -6.64 7.58
N ALA A 15 -19.11 -7.34 6.53
CA ALA A 15 -18.86 -8.77 6.37
C ALA A 15 -17.35 -9.06 6.33
N PHE A 16 -16.60 -8.34 5.48
CA PHE A 16 -15.15 -8.50 5.39
C PHE A 16 -14.45 -8.27 6.73
N ARG A 17 -14.82 -7.21 7.48
CA ARG A 17 -14.21 -6.92 8.80
C ARG A 17 -14.49 -8.04 9.81
N TYR A 18 -15.71 -8.57 9.82
CA TYR A 18 -16.08 -9.68 10.69
C TYR A 18 -15.29 -10.93 10.33
N ASP A 19 -15.33 -11.35 9.06
CA ASP A 19 -14.64 -12.55 8.59
C ASP A 19 -13.12 -12.46 8.81
N TYR A 20 -12.53 -11.31 8.48
CA TYR A 20 -11.11 -11.02 8.68
C TYR A 20 -10.71 -11.11 10.16
N GLY A 21 -11.50 -10.50 11.05
CA GLY A 21 -11.21 -10.48 12.49
C GLY A 21 -11.34 -11.84 13.18
N ILE A 22 -12.09 -12.77 12.58
CA ILE A 22 -12.23 -14.14 13.08
C ILE A 22 -11.13 -15.06 12.51
N GLN A 23 -10.77 -14.88 11.25
CA GLN A 23 -9.85 -15.79 10.54
C GLN A 23 -8.37 -15.47 10.79
N TYR A 24 -8.02 -14.20 10.99
CA TYR A 24 -6.62 -13.77 10.97
C TYR A 24 -6.26 -12.90 12.16
N THR A 25 -5.02 -13.03 12.62
CA THR A 25 -4.41 -12.12 13.58
C THR A 25 -3.56 -11.07 12.86
N ALA A 26 -3.36 -9.91 13.49
CA ALA A 26 -2.55 -8.83 12.92
C ALA A 26 -1.10 -9.24 12.63
N ARG A 27 -0.57 -10.27 13.31
CA ARG A 27 0.80 -10.76 13.09
C ARG A 27 0.93 -11.64 11.85
N GLN A 28 -0.17 -12.23 11.40
CA GLN A 28 -0.21 -13.10 10.23
C GLN A 28 -0.36 -12.30 8.92
N THR A 29 -0.75 -11.03 8.99
CA THR A 29 -1.20 -10.28 7.80
C THR A 29 -0.19 -9.25 7.34
N VAL A 30 -0.01 -9.17 6.02
CA VAL A 30 0.80 -8.16 5.33
C VAL A 30 -0.11 -7.39 4.38
N PHE A 31 -0.22 -6.08 4.61
CA PHE A 31 -0.98 -5.20 3.73
C PHE A 31 -0.10 -4.68 2.60
N VAL A 32 -0.56 -4.86 1.37
CA VAL A 32 0.11 -4.37 0.16
C VAL A 32 -0.78 -3.30 -0.46
N ASP A 33 -0.23 -2.10 -0.60
CA ASP A 33 -0.89 -0.96 -1.24
C ASP A 33 0.06 -0.29 -2.24
N LYS A 34 -0.53 0.36 -3.25
CA LYS A 34 0.18 1.20 -4.19
C LYS A 34 -0.17 2.66 -3.95
N SER A 35 0.78 3.39 -3.37
CA SER A 35 0.71 4.83 -3.24
C SER A 35 1.50 5.53 -4.35
N SER A 36 0.88 6.51 -5.02
CA SER A 36 1.59 7.45 -5.89
C SER A 36 1.97 8.70 -5.11
N PHE A 37 3.16 9.23 -5.38
CA PHE A 37 3.65 10.45 -4.74
C PHE A 37 4.33 11.35 -5.77
N ASP A 38 4.00 12.64 -5.75
CA ASP A 38 4.75 13.67 -6.45
C ASP A 38 5.60 14.42 -5.42
N HIS A 39 6.88 14.67 -5.75
CA HIS A 39 7.79 15.46 -4.93
C HIS A 39 7.25 16.85 -4.57
N ARG A 40 6.29 17.37 -5.34
CA ARG A 40 5.59 18.62 -5.05
C ARG A 40 4.49 18.46 -4.02
N THR A 41 3.91 17.27 -3.84
CA THR A 41 2.75 17.01 -2.97
C THR A 41 3.05 17.23 -1.49
N SER A 42 4.29 17.00 -1.04
CA SER A 42 4.71 17.27 0.35
C SER A 42 4.98 18.74 0.63
N VAL A 43 4.97 19.59 -0.41
CA VAL A 43 5.33 21.00 -0.32
C VAL A 43 4.07 21.86 -0.32
N GLN A 44 3.69 22.40 0.85
CA GLN A 44 2.74 23.49 0.88
C GLN A 44 3.40 24.71 0.23
N GLY A 45 2.86 25.18 -0.91
CA GLY A 45 3.43 26.28 -1.69
C GLY A 45 3.38 27.67 -1.01
N LYS A 46 2.89 27.74 0.23
CA LYS A 46 2.81 28.96 1.04
C LYS A 46 3.47 28.70 2.39
N ALA A 47 4.40 29.56 2.76
CA ALA A 47 5.05 29.58 4.07
C ALA A 47 5.08 31.01 4.58
N TRP A 48 4.97 31.18 5.90
CA TRP A 48 5.06 32.49 6.53
C TRP A 48 6.52 32.82 6.84
N ALA A 49 6.92 34.05 6.58
CA ALA A 49 8.21 34.60 7.00
C ALA A 49 8.00 36.00 7.58
N ILE A 50 8.93 36.43 8.42
CA ILE A 50 8.98 37.81 8.92
C ILE A 50 9.17 38.75 7.72
N LEU A 51 8.54 39.93 7.78
CA LEU A 51 8.59 40.94 6.72
C LEU A 51 10.04 41.21 6.28
N GLY A 52 10.30 41.05 4.98
CA GLY A 52 11.64 41.22 4.39
C GLY A 52 12.51 39.96 4.34
N GLN A 53 12.06 38.82 4.87
CA GLN A 53 12.80 37.56 4.81
C GLN A 53 12.18 36.54 3.84
N ARG A 54 13.03 35.73 3.20
CA ARG A 54 12.60 34.60 2.37
C ARG A 54 12.19 33.44 3.26
N ALA A 55 10.94 32.98 3.14
CA ALA A 55 10.49 31.77 3.81
C ALA A 55 11.31 30.57 3.34
N THR A 56 12.09 29.98 4.25
CA THR A 56 12.88 28.78 3.99
C THR A 56 12.25 27.61 4.74
N ARG A 57 11.98 26.50 4.04
CA ARG A 57 11.44 25.28 4.65
C ARG A 57 12.44 24.15 4.45
N SER A 58 12.91 23.57 5.55
CA SER A 58 13.55 22.26 5.52
C SER A 58 12.49 21.20 5.80
N ALA A 59 12.25 20.32 4.85
CA ALA A 59 11.39 19.15 5.04
C ALA A 59 12.29 17.91 5.06
N PHE A 60 12.55 17.39 6.25
CA PHE A 60 13.22 16.10 6.39
C PHE A 60 12.16 15.00 6.34
N PHE A 61 12.23 14.13 5.33
CA PHE A 61 11.40 12.94 5.27
C PHE A 61 12.05 11.85 6.14
N VAL A 62 11.39 11.48 7.23
CA VAL A 62 11.78 10.34 8.05
C VAL A 62 10.94 9.15 7.58
N GLN A 63 11.57 8.22 6.87
CA GLN A 63 10.91 6.97 6.50
C GLN A 63 10.68 6.15 7.77
N GLY A 64 9.41 5.92 8.13
CA GLY A 64 9.08 5.00 9.22
C GLY A 64 9.50 3.58 8.85
N GLN A 65 10.18 2.89 9.78
CA GLN A 65 10.68 1.52 9.60
C GLN A 65 9.56 0.47 9.83
N ARG A 66 8.41 0.65 9.17
CA ARG A 66 7.22 -0.21 9.34
C ARG A 66 6.85 -1.00 8.08
N CYS A 67 7.65 -0.93 7.02
CA CYS A 67 7.39 -1.63 5.77
C CYS A 67 8.27 -2.88 5.67
N VAL A 68 7.66 -4.05 5.42
CA VAL A 68 8.35 -5.32 5.18
C VAL A 68 9.07 -5.31 3.83
N SER A 69 8.46 -4.67 2.83
CA SER A 69 9.02 -4.45 1.51
C SER A 69 8.53 -3.13 0.94
N THR A 70 9.34 -2.47 0.12
CA THR A 70 8.98 -1.22 -0.56
C THR A 70 9.67 -1.17 -1.90
N LEU A 71 8.92 -0.86 -2.96
CA LEU A 71 9.45 -0.66 -4.30
C LEU A 71 9.10 0.76 -4.76
N ILE A 72 10.13 1.58 -5.01
CA ILE A 72 9.97 2.95 -5.49
C ILE A 72 10.29 2.96 -6.97
N LEU A 73 9.31 3.33 -7.80
CA LEU A 73 9.46 3.40 -9.24
C LEU A 73 9.09 4.79 -9.75
N ARG A 74 9.83 5.26 -10.75
CA ARG A 74 9.55 6.51 -11.45
C ARG A 74 8.67 6.20 -12.67
N GLY A 75 7.43 6.71 -12.68
CA GLY A 75 6.49 6.52 -13.78
C GLY A 75 5.36 5.52 -13.44
N SER A 76 4.76 4.93 -14.47
CA SER A 76 3.64 4.00 -14.29
C SER A 76 4.11 2.64 -13.80
N PHE A 77 3.45 2.14 -12.77
CA PHE A 77 3.67 0.81 -12.22
C PHE A 77 2.92 -0.22 -13.07
N MET A 78 3.65 -1.01 -13.86
CA MET A 78 3.12 -2.04 -14.76
C MET A 78 2.94 -3.39 -14.04
N THR A 79 2.09 -4.26 -14.57
CA THR A 79 1.79 -5.58 -14.00
C THR A 79 3.04 -6.44 -13.78
N VAL A 80 4.01 -6.41 -14.70
CA VAL A 80 5.27 -7.18 -14.58
C VAL A 80 6.07 -6.78 -13.33
N LEU A 81 6.21 -5.47 -13.10
CA LEU A 81 6.95 -4.94 -11.94
C LEU A 81 6.23 -5.26 -10.63
N PHE A 82 4.89 -5.33 -10.66
CA PHE A 82 4.12 -5.79 -9.51
C PHE A 82 4.35 -7.26 -9.21
N MET A 83 4.38 -8.12 -10.23
CA MET A 83 4.66 -9.54 -10.07
C MET A 83 6.05 -9.79 -9.48
N GLU A 84 7.08 -9.09 -9.96
CA GLU A 84 8.43 -9.15 -9.40
C GLU A 84 8.46 -8.69 -7.94
N PHE A 85 7.71 -7.63 -7.61
CA PHE A 85 7.56 -7.17 -6.22
C PHE A 85 6.92 -8.24 -5.32
N ILE A 86 5.85 -8.90 -5.79
CA ILE A 86 5.17 -9.95 -5.02
C ILE A 86 6.07 -11.16 -4.84
N LYS A 87 6.85 -11.57 -5.85
CA LYS A 87 7.86 -12.63 -5.72
C LYS A 87 8.84 -12.32 -4.58
N GLY A 88 9.45 -11.14 -4.60
CA GLY A 88 10.37 -10.73 -3.54
C GLY A 88 9.70 -10.48 -2.18
N LEU A 89 8.38 -10.31 -2.14
CA LEU A 89 7.61 -10.27 -0.89
C LEU A 89 7.40 -11.69 -0.34
N LEU A 90 7.01 -12.65 -1.18
CA LEU A 90 6.81 -14.05 -0.80
C LEU A 90 8.09 -14.68 -0.21
N ASP A 91 9.27 -14.31 -0.70
CA ASP A 91 10.56 -14.73 -0.13
C ASP A 91 10.76 -14.31 1.34
N LYS A 92 9.98 -13.34 1.83
CA LYS A 92 10.02 -12.81 3.21
C LYS A 92 8.81 -13.23 4.04
N MET A 93 7.92 -14.04 3.48
CA MET A 93 6.72 -14.53 4.14
C MET A 93 6.94 -15.92 4.71
N GLU A 94 6.11 -16.30 5.68
CA GLU A 94 6.08 -17.67 6.21
C GLU A 94 4.80 -18.39 5.75
N PRO A 95 4.79 -19.73 5.67
CA PRO A 95 3.57 -20.48 5.41
C PRO A 95 2.49 -20.22 6.48
N PHE A 96 1.23 -20.18 6.07
CA PHE A 96 0.11 -20.05 7.02
C PHE A 96 0.07 -21.25 7.97
N PRO A 97 -0.09 -21.07 9.30
CA PRO A 97 -0.54 -19.86 10.02
C PRO A 97 0.57 -18.99 10.65
N GLY A 98 1.80 -19.04 10.13
CA GLY A 98 2.95 -18.26 10.64
C GLY A 98 2.78 -16.74 10.55
N PRO A 99 3.69 -15.94 11.15
CA PRO A 99 3.73 -14.50 10.92
C PRO A 99 3.89 -14.15 9.43
N ASN A 100 3.32 -13.02 9.01
CA ASN A 100 3.39 -12.54 7.63
C ASN A 100 2.95 -13.58 6.58
N SER A 101 1.97 -14.44 6.86
CA SER A 101 1.55 -15.53 5.98
C SER A 101 0.33 -15.21 5.10
N VAL A 102 -0.30 -14.05 5.28
CA VAL A 102 -1.53 -13.66 4.57
C VAL A 102 -1.35 -12.30 3.93
N ILE A 103 -1.42 -12.23 2.60
CA ILE A 103 -1.41 -10.96 1.86
C ILE A 103 -2.82 -10.39 1.82
N VAL A 104 -2.96 -9.11 2.16
CA VAL A 104 -4.19 -8.34 2.02
C VAL A 104 -3.95 -7.21 1.03
N MET A 105 -4.75 -7.17 -0.04
CA MET A 105 -4.70 -6.18 -1.10
C MET A 105 -6.09 -5.60 -1.34
N ASP A 106 -6.16 -4.41 -1.94
CA ASP A 106 -7.42 -3.87 -2.43
C ASP A 106 -7.89 -4.61 -3.70
N ASN A 107 -9.12 -4.34 -4.13
CA ASN A 107 -9.72 -5.01 -5.30
C ASN A 107 -9.29 -4.36 -6.64
N ALA A 108 -8.11 -3.72 -6.70
CA ALA A 108 -7.70 -3.00 -7.91
C ALA A 108 -7.53 -3.96 -9.10
N ARG A 109 -7.82 -3.45 -10.31
CA ARG A 109 -7.76 -4.24 -11.55
C ARG A 109 -6.40 -4.90 -11.79
N ILE A 110 -5.31 -4.27 -11.35
CA ILE A 110 -3.94 -4.79 -11.50
C ILE A 110 -3.68 -6.04 -10.65
N HIS A 111 -4.48 -6.27 -9.60
CA HIS A 111 -4.37 -7.45 -8.73
C HIS A 111 -5.17 -8.65 -9.27
N LYS A 112 -6.00 -8.47 -10.31
CA LYS A 112 -6.84 -9.53 -10.88
C LYS A 112 -6.15 -10.30 -12.01
N ASN A 113 -4.82 -10.25 -12.10
CA ASN A 113 -4.06 -11.02 -13.10
C ASN A 113 -4.03 -12.50 -12.67
N PRO A 114 -4.48 -13.47 -13.49
CA PRO A 114 -4.43 -14.89 -13.13
C PRO A 114 -3.04 -15.38 -12.70
N GLU A 115 -1.97 -14.86 -13.31
CA GLU A 115 -0.59 -15.21 -12.96
C GLU A 115 -0.25 -14.88 -11.49
N LEU A 116 -0.89 -13.84 -10.92
CA LEU A 116 -0.70 -13.47 -9.52
C LEU A 116 -1.30 -14.52 -8.58
N THR A 117 -2.46 -15.05 -8.94
CA THR A 117 -3.12 -16.11 -8.17
C THR A 117 -2.28 -17.37 -8.18
N GLU A 118 -1.82 -17.79 -9.37
CA GLU A 118 -0.93 -18.96 -9.51
C GLU A 118 0.37 -18.80 -8.73
N LEU A 119 0.91 -17.57 -8.64
CA LEU A 119 2.13 -17.31 -7.88
C LEU A 119 1.94 -17.44 -6.37
N ILE A 120 0.77 -17.06 -5.84
CA ILE A 120 0.49 -17.08 -4.39
C ILE A 120 0.09 -18.48 -3.92
N GLU A 121 -0.51 -19.28 -4.79
CA GLU A 121 -0.99 -20.64 -4.48
C GLU A 121 0.10 -21.73 -4.58
N GLN A 122 1.30 -21.40 -5.05
CA GLN A 122 2.48 -22.28 -5.04
C GLN A 122 3.03 -22.50 -3.63
#